data_AF-A0ABD0MMM9-F1
#
_entry.id   AF-A0ABD0MMM9-F1
#
_cell.length_a   1.000
_cell.length_b   1.000
_cell.length_c   1.000
_cell.angle_alpha   90.00
_cell.angle_beta   90.00
_cell.angle_gamma   90.00
#
_symmetry.space_group_name_H-M   'P 1'
#
loop_
_entity.id
_entity.type
_entity.pdbx_description
1 polymer ?
#
loop_
_entity_poly.entity_id
_entity_poly.type
_entity_poly.pdbx_seq_one_letter_code
_entity_poly.pdbx_strand_id
1 'polypeptide(L)'
;RVPKPVITHRSDKNPDVVHLICEYNETIIWKNSTGKILKGSPHNPTGEFITVENKRNPDNFYTCTLKNAVNEETSDPVYERDLFK
;
A
#
# COMPACT_ATOMS: atom_id res chain seq x y z
N ARG A 1 -14.54 -3.06 -14.90
CA ARG A 1 -14.43 -3.34 -13.44
C ARG A 1 -12.97 -3.27 -13.10
N VAL A 2 -12.58 -2.49 -12.08
CA VAL A 2 -11.17 -2.48 -11.66
C VAL A 2 -10.76 -3.88 -11.18
N PRO A 3 -9.54 -4.34 -11.46
CA PRO A 3 -9.05 -5.58 -10.88
C PRO A 3 -8.87 -5.40 -9.37
N LYS A 4 -8.84 -6.51 -8.63
CA LYS A 4 -8.39 -6.48 -7.24
C LYS A 4 -6.91 -6.07 -7.23
N PRO A 5 -6.53 -4.95 -6.59
CA PRO A 5 -5.15 -4.50 -6.57
C PRO A 5 -4.26 -5.44 -5.75
N VAL A 6 -3.01 -5.57 -6.15
CA VAL A 6 -1.96 -6.27 -5.40
C VAL A 6 -0.92 -5.26 -4.95
N ILE A 7 -0.54 -5.35 -3.68
CA ILE A 7 0.57 -4.56 -3.12
C ILE A 7 1.85 -5.37 -3.28
N THR A 8 2.86 -4.78 -3.90
CA THR A 8 4.24 -5.27 -3.84
C THR A 8 5.03 -4.43 -2.83
N HIS A 9 6.18 -4.93 -2.39
CA HIS A 9 7.02 -4.19 -1.46
C HIS A 9 8.48 -4.27 -1.83
N ARG A 10 9.24 -3.23 -1.46
CA ARG A 10 10.68 -3.14 -1.61
C ARG A 10 11.31 -2.68 -0.30
N SER A 11 12.27 -3.45 0.20
CA SER A 11 13.04 -3.07 1.39
C SER A 11 13.94 -1.87 1.10
N ASP A 12 14.09 -1.00 2.09
CA ASP A 12 15.05 0.09 2.06
C ASP A 12 16.43 -0.37 2.58
N LYS A 13 17.45 0.50 2.50
CA LYS A 13 18.72 0.27 3.18
C LYS A 13 18.54 0.27 4.70
N ASN A 14 17.57 1.03 5.20
CA ASN A 14 17.15 0.95 6.59
C ASN A 14 16.20 -0.26 6.77
N PRO A 15 16.54 -1.26 7.60
CA PRO A 15 15.69 -2.44 7.82
C PRO A 15 14.34 -2.11 8.46
N ASP A 16 14.22 -0.97 9.13
CA ASP A 16 12.95 -0.50 9.71
C ASP A 16 12.08 0.27 8.71
N VAL A 17 12.47 0.34 7.43
CA VAL A 17 11.75 1.04 6.37
C VAL A 17 11.48 0.14 5.18
N VAL A 18 10.23 0.12 4.73
CA VAL A 18 9.78 -0.59 3.52
C VAL A 18 8.94 0.36 2.67
N HIS A 19 9.07 0.25 1.35
CA HIS A 19 8.20 0.95 0.40
C HIS A 19 7.14 -0.03 -0.11
N LEU A 20 5.87 0.28 0.12
CA LEU A 20 4.72 -0.47 -0.44
C LEU A 20 4.29 0.20 -1.74
N ILE A 21 4.07 -0.59 -2.78
CA ILE A 21 3.84 -0.12 -4.13
C ILE A 21 2.52 -0.70 -4.63
N CYS A 22 1.70 0.12 -5.28
CA CYS A 22 0.46 -0.28 -5.95
C CYS A 22 0.53 0.24 -7.40
N GLU A 23 0.77 -0.66 -8.35
CA GLU A 23 1.09 -0.33 -9.76
C GLU A 23 -0.16 -0.33 -10.64
N TYR A 24 -0.98 0.73 -10.53
CA TYR A 24 -2.22 0.89 -11.29
C TYR A 24 -2.39 2.33 -11.79
N ASN A 25 -3.16 2.51 -12.87
CA ASN A 25 -3.40 3.83 -13.48
C ASN A 25 -4.61 4.56 -12.88
N GLU A 26 -5.47 3.83 -12.18
CA GLU A 26 -6.64 4.35 -11.49
C GLU A 26 -6.24 5.24 -10.29
N THR A 27 -7.21 5.99 -9.76
CA THR A 27 -6.99 6.70 -8.51
C THR A 27 -6.71 5.69 -7.39
N ILE A 28 -5.55 5.83 -6.76
CA ILE A 28 -5.11 4.97 -5.66
C ILE A 28 -5.45 5.66 -4.33
N ILE A 29 -6.03 4.90 -3.41
CA ILE A 29 -6.31 5.33 -2.04
C ILE A 29 -5.62 4.36 -1.10
N TRP A 30 -4.57 4.83 -0.43
CA TRP A 30 -3.88 4.10 0.61
C TRP A 30 -4.59 4.24 1.95
N LYS A 31 -4.77 3.13 2.67
CA LYS A 31 -5.27 3.13 4.05
C LYS A 31 -4.39 2.26 4.95
N ASN A 32 -4.31 2.62 6.22
CA ASN A 32 -3.74 1.77 7.26
C ASN A 32 -4.85 1.00 8.02
N SER A 33 -4.45 0.21 9.02
CA SER A 33 -5.32 -0.57 9.90
C SER A 33 -6.39 0.25 10.64
N THR A 34 -6.16 1.54 10.88
CA THR A 34 -7.15 2.44 11.52
C THR A 34 -8.13 3.06 10.53
N GLY A 35 -8.02 2.72 9.24
CA GLY A 35 -8.78 3.34 8.15
C GLY A 35 -8.31 4.74 7.77
N LYS A 36 -7.19 5.23 8.34
CA LYS A 36 -6.62 6.54 8.00
C LYS A 36 -6.09 6.52 6.58
N ILE A 37 -6.47 7.52 5.79
CA ILE A 37 -5.95 7.72 4.44
C ILE A 37 -4.50 8.22 4.52
N LEU A 38 -3.61 7.57 3.77
CA LEU A 38 -2.20 7.91 3.69
C LEU A 38 -1.92 8.65 2.37
N LYS A 39 -0.95 9.56 2.39
CA LYS A 39 -0.51 10.25 1.18
C LYS A 39 0.48 9.35 0.43
N GLY A 40 0.09 8.90 -0.76
CA GLY A 40 0.98 8.24 -1.69
C GLY A 40 1.93 9.22 -2.39
N SER A 41 3.03 8.68 -2.90
CA SER A 41 3.98 9.36 -3.79
C SER A 41 3.92 8.69 -5.17
N PRO A 42 4.11 9.43 -6.28
CA PRO A 42 4.13 8.84 -7.61
C PRO A 42 5.21 7.75 -7.76
N HIS A 43 4.84 6.62 -8.32
CA HIS A 43 5.76 5.53 -8.67
C HIS A 43 5.89 5.44 -10.20
N ASN A 44 7.13 5.27 -10.69
CA ASN A 44 7.42 5.14 -12.12
C ASN A 44 7.62 3.66 -12.49
N PRO A 45 7.04 3.17 -13.61
CA PRO A 45 6.36 3.95 -14.66
C PRO A 45 4.88 4.27 -14.37
N THR A 46 4.25 3.66 -13.37
CA THR A 46 2.82 3.85 -13.06
C THR A 46 2.52 3.52 -11.61
N GLY A 47 1.55 4.24 -11.02
CA GLY A 47 0.99 3.95 -9.71
C GLY A 47 1.53 4.86 -8.61
N GLU A 48 1.36 4.40 -7.37
CA GLU A 48 1.80 5.11 -6.19
C GLU A 48 2.55 4.18 -5.25
N PHE A 49 3.41 4.76 -4.42
CA PHE A 49 4.01 4.08 -3.30
C PHE A 49 3.83 4.86 -2.00
N ILE A 50 3.85 4.14 -0.88
CA ILE A 50 3.98 4.71 0.46
C ILE A 50 5.23 4.17 1.13
N THR A 51 5.88 5.01 1.93
CA THR A 51 6.95 4.58 2.83
C THR A 51 6.33 4.23 4.18
N VAL A 52 6.58 3.03 4.65
CA VAL A 52 6.13 2.54 5.94
C VAL A 52 7.34 2.28 6.84
N GLU A 53 7.21 2.69 8.09
CA GLU A 53 8.21 2.46 9.13
C GLU A 53 7.69 1.40 10.09
N ASN A 54 8.57 0.53 10.56
CA ASN A 54 8.26 -0.49 11.54
C ASN A 54 7.73 0.15 12.84
N LYS A 55 6.42 0.01 13.12
CA LYS A 55 5.81 0.47 14.37
C LYS A 55 5.84 -0.59 15.47
N ARG A 56 6.48 -1.74 15.21
CA ARG A 56 6.54 -2.91 16.10
C ARG A 56 5.15 -3.40 16.48
N ASN A 57 4.18 -3.24 15.56
CA ASN A 57 2.82 -3.70 15.76
C ASN A 57 2.45 -4.71 14.66
N PRO A 58 2.50 -6.01 14.95
CA PRO A 58 2.27 -7.06 13.95
C PRO A 58 0.84 -7.07 13.37
N ASP A 59 -0.12 -6.42 14.05
CA ASP A 59 -1.50 -6.29 13.60
C ASP A 59 -1.71 -5.02 12.76
N ASN A 60 -0.75 -4.10 12.71
CA ASN A 60 -0.83 -2.97 11.78
C ASN A 60 -0.69 -3.50 10.34
N PHE A 61 -1.53 -2.98 9.45
CA PHE A 61 -1.57 -3.38 8.05
C PHE A 61 -1.89 -2.21 7.15
N TYR A 62 -1.67 -2.42 5.86
CA TYR A 62 -1.90 -1.43 4.82
C TYR A 62 -2.70 -2.05 3.67
N THR A 63 -3.57 -1.24 3.06
CA THR A 63 -4.33 -1.61 1.87
C THR A 63 -4.24 -0.53 0.80
N CYS A 64 -4.36 -0.95 -0.45
CA CYS A 64 -4.51 -0.09 -1.61
C CYS A 64 -5.92 -0.31 -2.17
N THR A 65 -6.66 0.78 -2.37
CA THR A 65 -7.96 0.75 -3.08
C THR A 65 -7.80 1.45 -4.42
N LEU A 66 -8.24 0.79 -5.49
CA LEU A 66 -8.40 1.42 -6.80
C LEU A 66 -9.80 1.98 -6.91
N LYS A 67 -9.93 3.21 -7.37
CA LYS A 67 -11.21 3.87 -7.61
C LYS A 67 -11.28 4.41 -9.04
N ASN A 68 -12.36 4.09 -9.73
CA ASN A 68 -12.73 4.74 -10.98
C ASN A 68 -14.20 5.20 -10.94
N ALA A 69 -14.73 5.68 -12.08
CA ALA A 69 -16.11 6.17 -12.18
C ALA A 69 -17.20 5.10 -11.96
N VAL A 70 -16.85 3.81 -11.99
CA VAL A 70 -17.79 2.68 -12.02
C VAL A 70 -17.72 1.84 -10.75
N ASN A 71 -16.53 1.57 -10.21
CA ASN A 71 -16.34 0.76 -9.00
C ASN A 71 -15.05 1.08 -8.25
N GLU A 72 -14.98 0.51 -7.06
CA GLU A 72 -13.81 0.44 -6.21
C GLU A 72 -13.49 -1.04 -5.93
N GLU A 73 -12.20 -1.39 -5.87
CA GLU A 73 -11.73 -2.67 -5.35
C GLU A 73 -10.51 -2.45 -4.45
N THR A 74 -10.41 -3.25 -3.39
CA THR A 74 -9.38 -3.13 -2.36
C THR A 74 -8.50 -4.37 -2.33
N SER A 75 -7.19 -4.16 -2.11
CA SER A 75 -6.21 -5.23 -2.00
C SER A 75 -6.46 -6.08 -0.77
N ASP A 76 -5.83 -7.26 -0.73
CA ASP A 76 -5.62 -7.93 0.55
C ASP A 76 -4.72 -7.05 1.45
N PRO A 77 -4.90 -7.13 2.78
CA PRO A 77 -4.06 -6.40 3.72
C PRO A 77 -2.63 -6.95 3.74
N VAL A 78 -1.66 -6.04 3.79
CA VAL A 78 -0.25 -6.38 4.02
C VAL A 78 0.13 -5.97 5.44
N TYR A 79 0.45 -6.95 6.28
CA TYR A 79 0.72 -6.76 7.71
C TYR A 79 2.19 -6.45 8.00
N GLU A 80 2.47 -5.65 9.02
CA GLU A 80 3.86 -5.37 9.47
C GLU A 80 4.62 -6.64 9.81
N ARG A 81 3.95 -7.67 10.36
CA ARG A 81 4.56 -8.98 10.67
C ARG A 81 5.18 -9.68 9.46
N ASP A 82 4.71 -9.34 8.26
CA ASP A 82 5.18 -9.92 7.01
C ASP A 82 6.24 -9.04 6.33
N LEU A 83 6.23 -7.74 6.63
CA LEU A 83 7.13 -6.74 6.05
C LEU A 83 8.48 -6.64 6.78
N PHE A 84 8.46 -6.78 8.11
CA PHE A 84 9.62 -6.60 8.97
C PHE A 84 9.90 -7.90 9.72
N LYS A 85 10.82 -8.72 9.18
CA LYS A 85 11.24 -10.01 9.75
C LYS A 85 12.70 -9.99 10.16
#